data_AF-A0A6B2FXF1-F1
#
_entry.id   AF-A0A6B2FXF1-F1
#
_cell.length_a   1.000
_cell.length_b   1.000
_cell.length_c   1.000
_cell.angle_alpha   90.00
_cell.angle_beta   90.00
_cell.angle_gamma   90.00
#
_symmetry.space_group_name_H-M   'P 1'
#
loop_
_entity.id
_entity.type
_entity.pdbx_description
1 polymer ?
#
loop_
_entity_poly.entity_id
_entity_poly.type
_entity_poly.pdbx_seq_one_letter_code
_entity_poly.pdbx_strand_id
1 'polypeptide(L)'
;KFYDFKKKFKDVGIVTGDVQINETGQVVVMTTEILRSILYREIFDKLNDVCYVIFDEAHYINDEDRGVVWEEIIIMLPKHIKLVLLSATIPNCHEVAGWIGKVRQQTINVILTKKRPIPLEHVLYYGDSSANKNAKLTVVDTDGQFLIGNFLAVKRILNEKSEKQSSYSNKFYGPQHFSFLLDHLKCANKLPCIIFSFSRKGCSETCEKISKNLDFTTKTEKFLIKKFFESCISRITKKDQDLPQIRLFRQYCQKGFAVHHSGILPLLREIVEILFQRELVKVLFATETFAMGVNMPAKTVVFSSLKKFSGNDNGNRYLLSSEYIQMAGRAGRRGQDTTGSVYIMSTFHLPSEQEFKEMTIGNAMRVTSRFRLTYGMIMNLLSGNKTDNQRIENVMRSNFSEFIQFSSFQETRKKILRLEVELNKFKTNSISCAVCCDLQAYFEMCQKYSTI
;
A
#
# COMPACT_ATOMS: atom_id res chain seq x y z
N LYS A 1 -12.29 1.76 12.34
CA LYS A 1 -11.82 2.90 13.16
C LYS A 1 -12.93 3.49 14.04
N PHE A 2 -13.95 4.15 13.50
CA PHE A 2 -15.07 4.72 14.31
C PHE A 2 -15.68 3.73 15.31
N TYR A 3 -16.05 2.53 14.85
CA TYR A 3 -16.58 1.45 15.70
C TYR A 3 -15.58 0.99 16.78
N ASP A 4 -14.28 0.97 16.49
CA ASP A 4 -13.23 0.56 17.43
C ASP A 4 -12.99 1.62 18.51
N PHE A 5 -13.06 2.90 18.13
CA PHE A 5 -12.98 4.01 19.08
C PHE A 5 -14.25 4.11 19.92
N LYS A 6 -15.45 3.92 19.34
CA LYS A 6 -16.73 3.92 20.07
C LYS A 6 -16.88 2.75 21.08
N LYS A 7 -16.03 1.71 20.97
CA LYS A 7 -15.88 0.67 22.00
C LYS A 7 -14.95 1.06 23.17
N LYS A 8 -14.05 2.02 22.96
CA LYS A 8 -13.00 2.42 23.92
C LYS A 8 -13.30 3.75 24.61
N PHE A 9 -13.95 4.66 23.88
CA PHE A 9 -14.25 6.02 24.30
C PHE A 9 -15.76 6.26 24.18
N LYS A 10 -16.32 7.02 25.11
CA LYS A 10 -17.77 7.29 25.16
C LYS A 10 -18.21 8.28 24.08
N ASP A 11 -17.40 9.32 23.86
CA ASP A 11 -17.74 10.44 23.00
C ASP A 11 -16.91 10.41 21.71
N VAL A 12 -17.51 9.84 20.66
CA VAL A 12 -16.87 9.64 19.36
C VAL A 12 -17.86 10.00 18.24
N GLY A 13 -17.40 10.81 17.29
CA GLY A 13 -18.11 11.20 16.08
C GLY A 13 -17.57 10.54 14.81
N ILE A 14 -18.37 10.60 13.75
CA ILE A 14 -17.95 10.28 12.38
C ILE A 14 -18.55 11.30 11.40
N VAL A 15 -17.72 11.82 10.49
CA VAL A 15 -18.12 12.77 9.45
C VAL A 15 -17.51 12.33 8.10
N THR A 16 -18.36 11.80 7.22
CA THR A 16 -18.03 11.47 5.83
C THR A 16 -18.90 12.31 4.88
N GLY A 17 -18.75 12.11 3.57
CA GLY A 17 -19.67 12.73 2.59
C GLY A 17 -21.11 12.19 2.69
N ASP A 18 -21.29 10.97 3.21
CA ASP A 18 -22.58 10.27 3.26
C ASP A 18 -23.24 10.30 4.65
N VAL A 19 -22.44 10.42 5.73
CA VAL A 19 -22.88 10.20 7.12
C VAL A 19 -22.24 11.22 8.06
N GLN A 20 -23.07 11.88 8.87
CA GLN A 20 -22.65 12.79 9.93
C GLN A 20 -23.30 12.34 11.25
N ILE A 21 -22.49 11.96 12.23
CA ILE A 21 -22.93 11.49 13.55
C ILE A 21 -22.02 12.11 14.61
N ASN A 22 -22.60 12.85 15.55
CA ASN A 22 -21.91 13.46 16.70
C ASN A 22 -20.67 14.29 16.29
N GLU A 23 -20.87 15.31 15.46
CA GLU A 23 -19.78 16.20 14.98
C GLU A 23 -19.02 16.90 16.10
N THR A 24 -19.68 17.15 17.23
CA THR A 24 -19.13 17.84 18.40
C THR A 24 -18.43 16.91 19.38
N GLY A 25 -18.27 15.63 19.05
CA GLY A 25 -17.65 14.65 19.95
C GLY A 25 -16.14 14.84 20.09
N GLN A 26 -15.61 14.57 21.29
CA GLN A 26 -14.20 14.73 21.65
C GLN A 26 -13.22 14.03 20.67
N VAL A 27 -13.63 12.94 20.02
CA VAL A 27 -12.87 12.27 18.95
C VAL A 27 -13.73 12.14 17.70
N VAL A 28 -13.40 12.87 16.64
CA VAL A 28 -14.11 12.78 15.34
C VAL A 28 -13.28 12.00 14.33
N VAL A 29 -13.87 10.96 13.74
CA VAL A 29 -13.30 10.23 12.59
C VAL A 29 -13.85 10.84 11.30
N MET A 30 -12.99 11.37 10.43
CA MET A 30 -13.42 11.95 9.15
C MET A 30 -12.51 11.52 8.00
N THR A 31 -12.97 11.73 6.76
CA THR A 31 -12.11 11.54 5.58
C THR A 31 -11.25 12.78 5.33
N THR A 32 -10.15 12.61 4.58
CA THR A 32 -9.25 13.70 4.19
C THR A 32 -9.97 14.79 3.40
N GLU A 33 -10.93 14.43 2.57
CA GLU A 33 -11.69 15.37 1.73
C GLU A 33 -12.62 16.25 2.57
N ILE A 34 -13.18 15.70 3.65
CA ILE A 34 -14.00 16.45 4.61
C ILE A 34 -13.13 17.43 5.41
N LEU A 35 -12.00 16.99 5.95
CA LEU A 35 -11.07 17.87 6.67
C LEU A 35 -10.60 19.03 5.78
N ARG A 36 -10.24 18.73 4.53
CA ARG A 36 -9.90 19.75 3.53
C ARG A 36 -11.06 20.71 3.26
N SER A 37 -12.29 20.22 3.16
CA SER A 37 -13.47 21.07 2.93
C SER A 37 -13.76 22.01 4.11
N ILE A 38 -13.46 21.59 5.34
CA ILE A 38 -13.54 22.46 6.53
C ILE A 38 -12.49 23.58 6.43
N LEU A 39 -11.25 23.24 6.06
CA LEU A 39 -10.15 24.21 5.90
C LEU A 39 -10.42 25.24 4.79
N TYR A 40 -11.00 24.83 3.65
CA TYR A 40 -11.34 25.76 2.57
C TYR A 40 -12.49 26.70 2.90
N ARG A 41 -13.46 26.28 3.72
CA ARG A 41 -14.65 27.09 4.05
C ARG A 41 -14.41 28.11 5.17
N GLU A 42 -13.17 28.26 5.64
CA GLU A 42 -12.79 29.15 6.74
C GLU A 42 -13.61 28.94 8.03
N ILE A 43 -14.18 27.74 8.24
CA ILE A 43 -14.91 27.40 9.48
C ILE A 43 -13.88 27.04 10.57
N PHE A 44 -12.94 27.97 10.81
CA PHE A 44 -11.86 27.83 11.77
C PHE A 44 -12.39 27.67 13.20
N ASP A 45 -13.58 28.18 13.49
CA ASP A 45 -14.29 27.95 14.75
C ASP A 45 -14.47 26.46 15.08
N LYS A 46 -14.68 25.59 14.08
CA LYS A 46 -14.72 24.12 14.28
C LYS A 46 -13.35 23.49 14.54
N LEU A 47 -12.25 24.23 14.38
CA LEU A 47 -10.86 23.76 14.55
C LEU A 47 -10.11 24.47 15.69
N ASN A 48 -10.67 25.52 16.29
CA ASN A 48 -10.04 26.25 17.40
C ASN A 48 -9.76 25.33 18.59
N ASP A 49 -10.73 24.49 18.97
CA ASP A 49 -10.60 23.55 20.10
C ASP A 49 -9.83 22.25 19.76
N VAL A 50 -9.39 22.08 18.51
CA VAL A 50 -8.70 20.86 18.06
C VAL A 50 -7.21 20.93 18.42
N CYS A 51 -6.76 20.14 19.39
CA CYS A 51 -5.34 20.09 19.76
C CYS A 51 -4.48 19.18 18.86
N TYR A 52 -5.05 18.09 18.33
CA TYR A 52 -4.32 17.05 17.60
C TYR A 52 -5.08 16.58 16.37
N VAL A 53 -4.37 16.40 15.25
CA VAL A 53 -4.86 15.69 14.06
C VAL A 53 -4.03 14.43 13.86
N ILE A 54 -4.71 13.29 13.83
CA ILE A 54 -4.09 11.97 13.60
C ILE A 54 -4.33 11.57 12.15
N PHE A 55 -3.25 11.49 11.39
CA PHE A 55 -3.23 10.94 10.04
C PHE A 55 -2.89 9.44 10.10
N ASP A 56 -3.77 8.61 9.57
CA ASP A 56 -3.59 7.15 9.48
C ASP A 56 -3.15 6.76 8.06
N GLU A 57 -2.25 5.78 7.93
CA GLU A 57 -1.67 5.32 6.66
C GLU A 57 -0.98 6.44 5.84
N ALA A 58 -0.18 7.28 6.49
CA ALA A 58 0.43 8.48 5.90
C ALA A 58 1.39 8.26 4.72
N HIS A 59 1.74 7.02 4.38
CA HIS A 59 2.38 6.69 3.10
C HIS A 59 1.50 7.02 1.88
N TYR A 60 0.19 7.25 2.06
CA TYR A 60 -0.71 7.80 1.03
C TYR A 60 -0.33 9.20 0.52
N ILE A 61 0.60 9.90 1.16
CA ILE A 61 1.17 11.14 0.59
C ILE A 61 1.82 10.94 -0.79
N ASN A 62 2.25 9.70 -1.13
CA ASN A 62 2.82 9.36 -2.43
C ASN A 62 1.78 8.90 -3.48
N ASP A 63 0.48 8.87 -3.13
CA ASP A 63 -0.61 8.50 -4.03
C ASP A 63 -0.94 9.65 -5.01
N GLU A 64 -1.14 9.34 -6.29
CA GLU A 64 -1.26 10.35 -7.34
C GLU A 64 -2.53 11.20 -7.25
N ASP A 65 -3.60 10.66 -6.67
CA ASP A 65 -4.87 11.36 -6.52
C ASP A 65 -5.05 11.94 -5.12
N ARG A 66 -4.61 11.21 -4.09
CA ARG A 66 -4.77 11.62 -2.69
C ARG A 66 -3.62 12.49 -2.20
N GLY A 67 -2.39 12.31 -2.68
CA GLY A 67 -1.21 13.01 -2.16
C GLY A 67 -1.33 14.54 -2.19
N VAL A 68 -2.00 15.09 -3.21
CA VAL A 68 -2.35 16.52 -3.29
C VAL A 68 -3.14 16.99 -2.06
N VAL A 69 -4.17 16.23 -1.68
CA VAL A 69 -5.07 16.51 -0.55
C VAL A 69 -4.28 16.51 0.76
N TRP A 70 -3.32 15.60 0.89
CA TRP A 70 -2.45 15.50 2.07
C TRP A 70 -1.50 16.69 2.19
N GLU A 71 -0.85 17.11 1.09
CA GLU A 71 0.00 18.31 1.09
C GLU A 71 -0.81 19.57 1.41
N GLU A 72 -1.98 19.76 0.78
CA GLU A 72 -2.89 20.88 1.05
C GLU A 72 -3.27 20.96 2.55
N ILE A 73 -3.73 19.88 3.16
CA ILE A 73 -4.16 19.88 4.58
C ILE A 73 -3.00 20.20 5.52
N ILE A 74 -1.83 19.58 5.33
CA ILE A 74 -0.66 19.79 6.20
C ILE A 74 -0.23 21.27 6.19
N ILE A 75 -0.25 21.91 5.02
CA ILE A 75 0.08 23.33 4.87
C ILE A 75 -0.99 24.22 5.48
N MET A 76 -2.28 23.95 5.22
CA MET A 76 -3.40 24.82 5.60
C MET A 76 -3.86 24.72 7.06
N LEU A 77 -3.54 23.63 7.79
CA LEU A 77 -3.98 23.47 9.18
C LEU A 77 -3.52 24.67 10.08
N PRO A 78 -4.32 25.12 11.05
CA PRO A 78 -3.86 26.12 12.03
C PRO A 78 -2.63 25.67 12.82
N LYS A 79 -1.66 26.56 13.08
CA LYS A 79 -0.34 26.22 13.67
C LYS A 79 -0.38 25.70 15.11
N HIS A 80 -1.46 25.91 15.87
CA HIS A 80 -1.60 25.34 17.22
C HIS A 80 -1.83 23.82 17.20
N ILE A 81 -2.37 23.29 16.11
CA ILE A 81 -2.70 21.88 15.95
C ILE A 81 -1.42 21.07 15.77
N LYS A 82 -1.23 20.06 16.63
CA LYS A 82 -0.12 19.10 16.57
C LYS A 82 -0.48 17.92 15.68
N LEU A 83 0.49 17.40 14.93
CA LEU A 83 0.27 16.29 14.00
C LEU A 83 0.80 14.96 14.57
N VAL A 84 0.04 13.89 14.36
CA VAL A 84 0.48 12.50 14.59
C VAL A 84 0.31 11.74 13.29
N LEU A 85 1.41 11.32 12.66
CA LEU A 85 1.38 10.57 11.39
C LEU A 85 1.71 9.11 11.67
N LEU A 86 0.74 8.22 11.43
CA LEU A 86 0.91 6.77 11.47
C LEU A 86 1.12 6.25 10.06
N SER A 87 2.14 5.46 9.80
CA SER A 87 2.52 5.03 8.45
C SER A 87 3.18 3.66 8.42
N ALA A 88 3.08 2.99 7.27
CA ALA A 88 4.07 1.98 6.88
C ALA A 88 5.46 2.62 6.66
N THR A 89 6.49 1.78 6.46
CA THR A 89 7.88 2.21 6.27
C THR A 89 8.04 3.18 5.09
N ILE A 90 8.38 4.44 5.37
CA ILE A 90 8.77 5.45 4.37
C ILE A 90 10.30 5.61 4.41
N PRO A 91 11.04 5.38 3.31
CA PRO A 91 12.51 5.46 3.32
C PRO A 91 13.02 6.86 3.70
N ASN A 92 12.42 7.92 3.14
CA ASN A 92 12.80 9.31 3.37
C ASN A 92 11.93 10.02 4.42
N CYS A 93 11.48 9.29 5.45
CA CYS A 93 10.67 9.83 6.54
C CYS A 93 11.29 11.08 7.22
N HIS A 94 12.63 11.17 7.30
CA HIS A 94 13.32 12.37 7.82
C HIS A 94 13.16 13.60 6.93
N GLU A 95 13.10 13.45 5.61
CA GLU A 95 12.84 14.57 4.69
C GLU A 95 11.40 15.06 4.84
N VAL A 96 10.44 14.13 4.90
CA VAL A 96 9.01 14.43 5.11
C VAL A 96 8.82 15.12 6.46
N ALA A 97 9.46 14.64 7.53
CA ALA A 97 9.41 15.27 8.85
C ALA A 97 10.07 16.65 8.87
N GLY A 98 11.19 16.83 8.17
CA GLY A 98 11.86 18.13 8.02
C GLY A 98 11.00 19.15 7.25
N TRP A 99 10.31 18.72 6.20
CA TRP A 99 9.34 19.52 5.46
C TRP A 99 8.17 19.96 6.35
N ILE A 100 7.50 18.99 7.00
CA ILE A 100 6.40 19.28 7.93
C ILE A 100 6.90 20.23 9.02
N GLY A 101 8.07 19.99 9.62
CA GLY A 101 8.62 20.86 10.66
C GLY A 101 8.85 22.29 10.19
N LYS A 102 9.36 22.49 8.97
CA LYS A 102 9.57 23.82 8.36
C LYS A 102 8.24 24.54 8.10
N VAL A 103 7.27 23.87 7.48
CA VAL A 103 5.96 24.43 7.12
C VAL A 103 5.14 24.77 8.37
N ARG A 104 5.07 23.83 9.32
CA ARG A 104 4.29 23.95 10.56
C ARG A 104 4.94 24.87 11.59
N GLN A 105 6.26 25.10 11.50
CA GLN A 105 7.09 25.70 12.55
C GLN A 105 7.01 24.91 13.87
N GLN A 106 7.02 23.57 13.76
CA GLN A 106 6.90 22.63 14.87
C GLN A 106 8.04 21.60 14.84
N THR A 107 8.44 21.08 16.00
CA THR A 107 9.39 19.96 16.08
C THR A 107 8.68 18.64 15.76
N ILE A 108 9.07 17.98 14.67
CA ILE A 108 8.53 16.67 14.27
C ILE A 108 9.52 15.57 14.62
N ASN A 109 9.15 14.73 15.58
CA ASN A 109 9.95 13.60 16.02
C ASN A 109 9.65 12.36 15.16
N VAL A 110 10.68 11.75 14.57
CA VAL A 110 10.56 10.54 13.76
C VAL A 110 10.82 9.31 14.62
N ILE A 111 9.80 8.45 14.76
CA ILE A 111 9.92 7.16 15.47
C ILE A 111 9.91 6.04 14.42
N LEU A 112 11.02 5.32 14.31
CA LEU A 112 11.24 4.28 13.29
C LEU A 112 11.34 2.90 13.92
N THR A 113 10.68 1.92 13.30
CA THR A 113 10.84 0.49 13.63
C THR A 113 11.17 -0.28 12.35
N LYS A 114 12.43 -0.69 12.19
CA LYS A 114 12.90 -1.39 10.98
C LYS A 114 12.52 -2.87 10.96
N LYS A 115 12.44 -3.52 12.13
CA LYS A 115 12.13 -4.96 12.23
C LYS A 115 10.64 -5.20 12.40
N ARG A 116 10.04 -6.02 11.54
CA ARG A 116 8.64 -6.45 11.64
C ARG A 116 8.48 -7.35 12.89
N PRO A 117 7.47 -7.14 13.76
CA PRO A 117 7.26 -7.96 14.96
C PRO A 117 6.98 -9.45 14.69
N ILE A 118 6.46 -9.77 13.50
CA ILE A 118 6.24 -11.14 13.02
C ILE A 118 7.00 -11.26 11.70
N PRO A 119 8.08 -12.05 11.62
CA PRO A 119 8.80 -12.24 10.37
C PRO A 119 7.92 -12.93 9.31
N LEU A 120 8.21 -12.65 8.05
CA LEU A 120 7.52 -13.25 6.91
C LEU A 120 8.40 -14.32 6.27
N GLU A 121 7.78 -15.41 5.83
CA GLU A 121 8.40 -16.44 4.99
C GLU A 121 7.71 -16.41 3.62
N HIS A 122 8.48 -16.30 2.53
CA HIS A 122 7.95 -16.22 1.17
C HIS A 122 8.24 -17.50 0.40
N VAL A 123 7.20 -18.10 -0.16
CA VAL A 123 7.21 -19.46 -0.70
C VAL A 123 6.64 -19.47 -2.12
N LEU A 124 7.39 -19.99 -3.09
CA LEU A 124 6.85 -20.32 -4.40
C LEU A 124 6.11 -21.66 -4.32
N TYR A 125 4.84 -21.68 -4.72
CA TYR A 125 4.00 -22.88 -4.79
C TYR A 125 3.82 -23.32 -6.24
N TYR A 126 4.21 -24.56 -6.54
CA TYR A 126 4.20 -25.14 -7.88
C TYR A 126 3.50 -26.53 -7.93
N GLY A 127 2.65 -26.81 -6.93
CA GLY A 127 1.81 -27.99 -6.87
C GLY A 127 0.65 -27.94 -7.89
N ASP A 128 0.61 -28.94 -8.76
CA ASP A 128 -0.22 -29.02 -9.97
C ASP A 128 -1.18 -30.21 -10.02
N SER A 129 -1.02 -31.16 -9.10
CA SER A 129 -1.79 -32.41 -9.05
C SER A 129 -2.01 -32.85 -7.60
N SER A 130 -2.94 -33.78 -7.37
CA SER A 130 -3.22 -34.30 -6.02
C SER A 130 -1.98 -34.98 -5.39
N ALA A 131 -1.19 -35.70 -6.19
CA ALA A 131 0.08 -36.30 -5.77
C ALA A 131 1.15 -35.25 -5.42
N ASN A 132 1.16 -34.14 -6.15
CA ASN A 132 2.16 -33.08 -6.01
C ASN A 132 1.64 -31.83 -5.26
N LYS A 133 0.51 -31.92 -4.54
CA LYS A 133 -0.15 -30.77 -3.88
C LYS A 133 0.68 -30.09 -2.78
N ASN A 134 1.79 -30.70 -2.37
CA ASN A 134 2.71 -30.15 -1.38
C ASN A 134 3.96 -29.50 -2.00
N ALA A 135 4.10 -29.48 -3.34
CA ALA A 135 5.26 -28.90 -4.01
C ALA A 135 5.37 -27.39 -3.82
N LYS A 136 6.40 -27.00 -3.05
CA LYS A 136 6.72 -25.61 -2.74
C LYS A 136 8.19 -25.49 -2.34
N LEU A 137 8.77 -24.32 -2.54
CA LEU A 137 10.11 -23.99 -2.05
C LEU A 137 10.11 -22.56 -1.48
N THR A 138 10.71 -22.39 -0.31
CA THR A 138 10.94 -21.08 0.32
C THR A 138 11.98 -20.32 -0.48
N VAL A 139 11.67 -19.08 -0.86
CA VAL A 139 12.51 -18.18 -1.66
C VAL A 139 12.95 -16.93 -0.90
N VAL A 140 12.24 -16.57 0.17
CA VAL A 140 12.73 -15.62 1.18
C VAL A 140 12.46 -16.22 2.55
N ASP A 141 13.51 -16.32 3.37
CA ASP A 141 13.40 -16.83 4.74
C ASP A 141 12.90 -15.77 5.74
N THR A 142 12.78 -16.16 7.00
CA THR A 142 12.30 -15.29 8.09
C THR A 142 13.25 -14.15 8.45
N ASP A 143 14.51 -14.22 8.03
CA ASP A 143 15.51 -13.16 8.24
C ASP A 143 15.58 -12.19 7.04
N GLY A 144 14.81 -12.47 5.97
CA GLY A 144 14.70 -11.63 4.78
C GLY A 144 15.73 -11.93 3.70
N GLN A 145 16.44 -13.06 3.77
CA GLN A 145 17.45 -13.43 2.78
C GLN A 145 16.83 -14.08 1.54
N PHE A 146 17.32 -13.70 0.36
CA PHE A 146 16.85 -14.27 -0.90
C PHE A 146 17.54 -15.60 -1.21
N LEU A 147 16.77 -16.69 -1.21
CA LEU A 147 17.25 -18.04 -1.50
C LEU A 147 17.28 -18.28 -3.02
N ILE A 148 18.25 -17.65 -3.68
CA ILE A 148 18.46 -17.67 -5.14
C ILE A 148 18.44 -19.10 -5.74
N GLY A 149 19.09 -20.07 -5.07
CA GLY A 149 19.12 -21.46 -5.54
C GLY A 149 17.73 -22.10 -5.63
N ASN A 150 16.86 -21.82 -4.65
CA ASN A 150 15.48 -22.30 -4.63
C ASN A 150 14.63 -21.62 -5.71
N PHE A 151 14.81 -20.31 -5.90
CA PHE A 151 14.13 -19.56 -6.98
C PHE A 151 14.49 -20.11 -8.36
N LEU A 152 15.79 -20.33 -8.63
CA LEU A 152 16.27 -20.88 -9.90
C LEU A 152 15.82 -22.33 -10.11
N ALA A 153 15.78 -23.15 -9.06
CA ALA A 153 15.27 -24.52 -9.12
C ALA A 153 13.78 -24.56 -9.52
N VAL A 154 12.93 -23.75 -8.88
CA VAL A 154 11.51 -23.64 -9.25
C VAL A 154 11.36 -23.13 -10.69
N LYS A 155 12.15 -22.13 -11.09
CA LYS A 155 12.12 -21.58 -12.45
C LYS A 155 12.48 -22.61 -13.52
N ARG A 156 13.47 -23.48 -13.28
CA ARG A 156 13.80 -24.62 -14.18
C ARG A 156 12.64 -25.60 -14.31
N ILE A 157 12.08 -26.05 -13.18
CA ILE A 157 10.94 -26.99 -13.15
C ILE A 157 9.74 -26.45 -13.94
N LEU A 158 9.47 -25.14 -13.87
CA LEU A 158 8.36 -24.51 -14.58
C LEU A 158 8.63 -24.36 -16.07
N ASN A 159 9.86 -24.00 -16.46
CA ASN A 159 10.27 -23.93 -17.87
C ASN A 159 10.14 -25.31 -18.54
N GLU A 160 10.71 -26.37 -17.94
CA GLU A 160 10.61 -27.75 -18.45
C GLU A 160 9.16 -28.24 -18.61
N LYS A 161 8.25 -27.81 -17.72
CA LYS A 161 6.82 -28.11 -17.84
C LYS A 161 6.15 -27.31 -18.97
N SER A 162 6.57 -26.08 -19.21
CA SER A 162 6.02 -25.23 -20.28
C SER A 162 6.36 -25.76 -21.67
N GLU A 163 7.60 -26.23 -21.87
CA GLU A 163 8.06 -26.80 -23.15
C GLU A 163 7.31 -28.09 -23.51
N LYS A 164 6.96 -28.91 -22.51
CA LYS A 164 6.20 -30.16 -22.66
C LYS A 164 4.69 -29.97 -22.89
N GLN A 165 4.15 -28.74 -22.74
CA GLN A 165 2.71 -28.44 -22.83
C GLN A 165 2.35 -27.51 -24.00
N SER A 166 3.08 -27.61 -25.11
CA SER A 166 3.03 -26.72 -26.29
C SER A 166 1.70 -26.64 -27.07
N SER A 167 0.64 -27.34 -26.65
CA SER A 167 -0.63 -27.45 -27.42
C SER A 167 -1.91 -27.03 -26.67
N TYR A 168 -1.85 -26.53 -25.43
CA TYR A 168 -3.04 -26.00 -24.75
C TYR A 168 -2.82 -24.60 -24.15
N SER A 169 -3.70 -23.68 -24.54
CA SER A 169 -3.65 -22.23 -24.32
C SER A 169 -3.11 -21.76 -22.95
N ASN A 170 -2.04 -20.97 -23.00
CA ASN A 170 -1.75 -19.70 -22.30
C ASN A 170 -2.72 -19.18 -21.21
N LYS A 171 -3.17 -20.02 -20.27
CA LYS A 171 -4.16 -19.67 -19.25
C LYS A 171 -3.61 -19.92 -17.85
N PHE A 172 -3.77 -18.88 -17.04
CA PHE A 172 -3.75 -18.87 -15.58
C PHE A 172 -4.14 -20.20 -14.94
N TYR A 173 -3.50 -20.51 -13.81
CA TYR A 173 -3.89 -21.62 -12.92
C TYR A 173 -5.40 -21.70 -12.72
N GLY A 174 -6.02 -22.70 -13.34
CA GLY A 174 -7.45 -22.94 -13.22
C GLY A 174 -7.87 -23.27 -11.77
N PRO A 175 -9.18 -23.22 -11.45
CA PRO A 175 -9.70 -23.38 -10.08
C PRO A 175 -9.19 -24.61 -9.33
N GLN A 176 -8.87 -25.71 -10.05
CA GLN A 176 -8.27 -26.93 -9.49
C GLN A 176 -6.96 -26.69 -8.71
N HIS A 177 -6.12 -25.76 -9.15
CA HIS A 177 -4.84 -25.47 -8.49
C HIS A 177 -5.04 -24.79 -7.14
N PHE A 178 -6.04 -23.91 -7.05
CA PHE A 178 -6.45 -23.33 -5.77
C PHE A 178 -7.01 -24.40 -4.83
N SER A 179 -7.72 -25.41 -5.34
CA SER A 179 -8.19 -26.52 -4.50
C SER A 179 -7.01 -27.28 -3.87
N PHE A 180 -5.98 -27.64 -4.67
CA PHE A 180 -4.77 -28.29 -4.15
C PHE A 180 -4.02 -27.41 -3.13
N LEU A 181 -3.88 -26.11 -3.42
CA LEU A 181 -3.27 -25.16 -2.49
C LEU A 181 -4.06 -25.04 -1.19
N LEU A 182 -5.39 -24.94 -1.26
CA LEU A 182 -6.23 -24.80 -0.08
C LEU A 182 -6.26 -26.07 0.78
N ASP A 183 -6.22 -27.25 0.15
CA ASP A 183 -6.03 -28.53 0.86
C ASP A 183 -4.66 -28.56 1.56
N HIS A 184 -3.59 -28.13 0.88
CA HIS A 184 -2.26 -27.99 1.49
C HIS A 184 -2.29 -27.03 2.70
N LEU A 185 -2.87 -25.84 2.54
CA LEU A 185 -2.98 -24.85 3.62
C LEU A 185 -3.85 -25.34 4.78
N LYS A 186 -4.91 -26.13 4.52
CA LYS A 186 -5.72 -26.78 5.57
C LYS A 186 -4.89 -27.81 6.33
N CYS A 187 -4.23 -28.74 5.65
CA CYS A 187 -3.40 -29.77 6.27
C CYS A 187 -2.21 -29.18 7.06
N ALA A 188 -1.61 -28.09 6.56
CA ALA A 188 -0.50 -27.40 7.23
C ALA A 188 -0.93 -26.45 8.36
N ASN A 189 -2.23 -26.38 8.72
CA ASN A 189 -2.80 -25.41 9.67
C ASN A 189 -2.38 -23.95 9.37
N LYS A 190 -2.44 -23.57 8.09
CA LYS A 190 -2.06 -22.25 7.55
C LYS A 190 -3.27 -21.35 7.23
N LEU A 191 -4.48 -21.74 7.64
CA LEU A 191 -5.69 -20.92 7.60
C LEU A 191 -5.83 -20.05 8.89
N PRO A 192 -6.54 -18.91 8.86
CA PRO A 192 -7.20 -18.30 7.70
C PRO A 192 -6.20 -17.69 6.70
N CYS A 193 -6.59 -17.60 5.43
CA CYS A 193 -5.79 -17.00 4.37
C CYS A 193 -6.52 -15.92 3.56
N ILE A 194 -5.75 -14.95 3.05
CA ILE A 194 -6.18 -13.94 2.07
C ILE A 194 -5.54 -14.29 0.73
N ILE A 195 -6.34 -14.40 -0.32
CA ILE A 195 -5.90 -14.64 -1.69
C ILE A 195 -6.08 -13.37 -2.50
N PHE A 196 -4.98 -12.68 -2.81
CA PHE A 196 -4.99 -11.49 -3.64
C PHE A 196 -5.09 -11.83 -5.12
N SER A 197 -6.07 -11.23 -5.79
CA SER A 197 -6.32 -11.35 -7.23
C SER A 197 -6.71 -9.98 -7.80
N PHE A 198 -6.05 -9.57 -8.89
CA PHE A 198 -6.16 -8.22 -9.45
C PHE A 198 -7.36 -8.02 -10.39
N SER A 199 -8.35 -8.91 -10.35
CA SER A 199 -9.59 -8.81 -11.13
C SER A 199 -10.81 -9.06 -10.26
N ARG A 200 -11.75 -8.10 -10.24
CA ARG A 200 -13.04 -8.23 -9.54
C ARG A 200 -13.80 -9.49 -9.99
N LYS A 201 -13.89 -9.68 -11.31
CA LYS A 201 -14.47 -10.88 -11.94
C LYS A 201 -13.69 -12.14 -11.56
N GLY A 202 -12.36 -12.07 -11.61
CA GLY A 202 -11.48 -13.20 -11.23
C GLY A 202 -11.71 -13.66 -9.78
N CYS A 203 -11.81 -12.73 -8.82
CA CYS A 203 -12.09 -13.06 -7.42
C CYS A 203 -13.43 -13.79 -7.27
N SER A 204 -14.50 -13.21 -7.85
CA SER A 204 -15.86 -13.75 -7.74
C SER A 204 -16.01 -15.13 -8.38
N GLU A 205 -15.54 -15.31 -9.63
CA GLU A 205 -15.62 -16.59 -10.33
C GLU A 205 -14.79 -17.69 -9.67
N THR A 206 -13.60 -17.35 -9.15
CA THR A 206 -12.72 -18.32 -8.51
C THR A 206 -13.33 -18.80 -7.20
N CYS A 207 -13.86 -17.88 -6.39
CA CYS A 207 -14.59 -18.21 -5.18
C CYS A 207 -15.82 -19.08 -5.47
N GLU A 208 -16.63 -18.75 -6.47
CA GLU A 208 -17.80 -19.55 -6.85
C GLU A 208 -17.41 -20.99 -7.23
N LYS A 209 -16.42 -21.15 -8.11
CA LYS A 209 -16.02 -22.47 -8.63
C LYS A 209 -15.45 -23.37 -7.54
N ILE A 210 -14.68 -22.82 -6.60
CA ILE A 210 -14.05 -23.59 -5.50
C ILE A 210 -15.05 -23.90 -4.38
N SER A 211 -15.86 -22.92 -3.97
CA SER A 211 -16.84 -23.09 -2.89
C SER A 211 -17.97 -24.07 -3.23
N LYS A 212 -18.13 -24.51 -4.49
CA LYS A 212 -19.01 -25.63 -4.84
C LYS A 212 -18.52 -26.94 -4.20
N ASN A 213 -17.21 -27.20 -4.24
CA ASN A 213 -16.62 -28.50 -3.90
C ASN A 213 -15.97 -28.56 -2.51
N LEU A 214 -15.54 -27.42 -1.95
CA LEU A 214 -14.85 -27.36 -0.66
C LEU A 214 -15.70 -26.73 0.45
N ASP A 215 -15.39 -27.11 1.68
CA ASP A 215 -16.00 -26.58 2.90
C ASP A 215 -14.97 -26.54 4.03
N PHE A 216 -14.86 -25.38 4.70
CA PHE A 216 -13.94 -25.15 5.81
C PHE A 216 -14.66 -24.83 7.13
N THR A 217 -15.97 -25.09 7.21
CA THR A 217 -16.79 -24.74 8.38
C THR A 217 -17.46 -25.95 9.03
N THR A 218 -17.43 -25.96 10.36
CA THR A 218 -18.17 -26.88 11.21
C THR A 218 -19.67 -26.54 11.24
N LYS A 219 -20.51 -27.50 11.70
CA LYS A 219 -21.97 -27.28 11.83
C LYS A 219 -22.31 -26.09 12.74
N THR A 220 -21.52 -25.83 13.78
CA THR A 220 -21.68 -24.70 14.71
C THR A 220 -21.30 -23.38 14.06
N GLU A 221 -20.15 -23.30 13.37
CA GLU A 221 -19.74 -22.11 12.62
C GLU A 221 -20.79 -21.75 11.56
N LYS A 222 -21.31 -22.74 10.81
CA LYS A 222 -22.39 -22.54 9.84
C LYS A 222 -23.63 -21.89 10.45
N PHE A 223 -24.05 -22.34 11.63
CA PHE A 223 -25.18 -21.77 12.34
C PHE A 223 -24.91 -20.32 12.78
N LEU A 224 -23.73 -20.05 13.35
CA LEU A 224 -23.31 -18.70 13.75
C LEU A 224 -23.26 -17.73 12.57
N ILE A 225 -22.66 -18.16 11.46
CA ILE A 225 -22.58 -17.38 10.21
C ILE A 225 -23.98 -17.11 9.68
N LYS A 226 -24.84 -18.14 9.59
CA LYS A 226 -26.23 -18.01 9.13
C LYS A 226 -27.01 -16.99 9.99
N LYS A 227 -26.99 -17.14 11.31
CA LYS A 227 -27.70 -16.26 12.26
C LYS A 227 -27.19 -14.82 12.21
N PHE A 228 -25.87 -14.63 12.10
CA PHE A 228 -25.28 -13.28 11.97
C PHE A 228 -25.69 -12.62 10.64
N PHE A 229 -25.55 -13.35 9.52
CA PHE A 229 -25.91 -12.85 8.19
C PHE A 229 -27.41 -12.48 8.13
N GLU A 230 -28.29 -13.33 8.66
CA GLU A 230 -29.73 -13.05 8.77
C GLU A 230 -30.03 -11.80 9.61
N SER A 231 -29.35 -11.61 10.75
CA SER A 231 -29.51 -10.43 11.61
C SER A 231 -29.01 -9.11 10.99
N CYS A 232 -28.12 -9.17 10.00
CA CYS A 232 -27.69 -8.00 9.23
C CYS A 232 -28.65 -7.71 8.07
N ILE A 233 -29.05 -8.76 7.34
CA ILE A 233 -29.92 -8.68 6.16
C ILE A 233 -31.39 -8.40 6.53
N SER A 234 -31.85 -8.71 7.76
CA SER A 234 -33.20 -8.34 8.22
C SER A 234 -33.45 -6.82 8.31
N ARG A 235 -32.40 -6.00 8.17
CA ARG A 235 -32.47 -4.52 8.21
C ARG A 235 -32.78 -3.87 6.86
N ILE A 236 -32.69 -4.61 5.75
CA ILE A 236 -32.98 -4.11 4.39
C ILE A 236 -34.32 -4.64 3.87
N THR A 237 -34.87 -4.02 2.82
CA THR A 237 -36.20 -4.37 2.30
C THR A 237 -36.23 -5.81 1.78
N LYS A 238 -37.39 -6.50 1.87
CA LYS A 238 -37.53 -7.90 1.39
C LYS A 238 -37.05 -8.08 -0.06
N LYS A 239 -37.32 -7.10 -0.93
CA LYS A 239 -36.85 -7.10 -2.33
C LYS A 239 -35.32 -7.12 -2.44
N ASP A 240 -34.64 -6.38 -1.57
CA ASP A 240 -33.17 -6.33 -1.56
C ASP A 240 -32.57 -7.61 -0.96
N GLN A 241 -33.23 -8.24 0.03
CA GLN A 241 -32.77 -9.49 0.65
C GLN A 241 -32.61 -10.64 -0.37
N ASP A 242 -33.44 -10.65 -1.42
CA ASP A 242 -33.43 -11.67 -2.48
C ASP A 242 -32.42 -11.40 -3.61
N LEU A 243 -31.65 -10.31 -3.56
CA LEU A 243 -30.65 -9.97 -4.57
C LEU A 243 -29.65 -11.13 -4.81
N PRO A 244 -29.30 -11.46 -6.07
CA PRO A 244 -28.40 -12.57 -6.38
C PRO A 244 -27.06 -12.53 -5.64
N GLN A 245 -26.46 -11.33 -5.49
CA GLN A 245 -25.19 -11.17 -4.77
C GLN A 245 -25.33 -11.55 -3.28
N ILE A 246 -26.44 -11.20 -2.62
CA ILE A 246 -26.70 -11.53 -1.21
C ILE A 246 -26.93 -13.05 -1.05
N ARG A 247 -27.70 -13.66 -1.96
CA ARG A 247 -27.95 -15.12 -1.97
C ARG A 247 -26.65 -15.92 -2.15
N LEU A 248 -25.77 -15.51 -3.07
CA LEU A 248 -24.47 -16.14 -3.28
C LEU A 248 -23.53 -15.95 -2.07
N PHE A 249 -23.44 -14.73 -1.53
CA PHE A 249 -22.61 -14.46 -0.36
C PHE A 249 -23.03 -15.28 0.87
N ARG A 250 -24.32 -15.47 1.09
CA ARG A 250 -24.85 -16.34 2.16
C ARG A 250 -24.35 -17.78 2.02
N GLN A 251 -24.30 -18.31 0.79
CA GLN A 251 -23.80 -19.66 0.51
C GLN A 251 -22.27 -19.76 0.70
N TYR A 252 -21.50 -18.80 0.18
CA TYR A 252 -20.04 -18.80 0.30
C TYR A 252 -19.59 -18.67 1.75
N CYS A 253 -20.17 -17.70 2.49
CA CYS A 253 -19.84 -17.49 3.90
C CYS A 253 -20.14 -18.74 4.73
N GLN A 254 -21.27 -19.42 4.49
CA GLN A 254 -21.63 -20.68 5.14
C GLN A 254 -20.71 -21.87 4.79
N LYS A 255 -19.72 -21.71 3.92
CA LYS A 255 -18.66 -22.71 3.66
C LYS A 255 -17.27 -22.22 4.09
N GLY A 256 -17.19 -21.03 4.70
CA GLY A 256 -15.94 -20.40 5.12
C GLY A 256 -15.23 -19.59 4.04
N PHE A 257 -15.91 -19.28 2.93
CA PHE A 257 -15.39 -18.47 1.82
C PHE A 257 -16.00 -17.07 1.79
N ALA A 258 -15.24 -16.08 1.33
CA ALA A 258 -15.79 -14.77 0.99
C ALA A 258 -15.01 -14.07 -0.12
N VAL A 259 -15.60 -13.00 -0.66
CA VAL A 259 -15.00 -12.11 -1.67
C VAL A 259 -15.04 -10.67 -1.17
N HIS A 260 -13.95 -9.92 -1.35
CA HIS A 260 -13.88 -8.49 -1.03
C HIS A 260 -13.25 -7.68 -2.18
N HIS A 261 -14.05 -6.81 -2.79
CA HIS A 261 -13.60 -5.84 -3.79
C HIS A 261 -14.61 -4.70 -3.95
N SER A 262 -14.23 -3.61 -4.63
CA SER A 262 -15.09 -2.42 -4.80
C SER A 262 -16.45 -2.66 -5.46
N GLY A 263 -16.62 -3.73 -6.25
CA GLY A 263 -17.91 -4.15 -6.83
C GLY A 263 -18.84 -4.98 -5.92
N ILE A 264 -18.52 -5.14 -4.63
CA ILE A 264 -19.40 -5.79 -3.64
C ILE A 264 -20.16 -4.72 -2.86
N LEU A 265 -21.46 -4.92 -2.64
CA LEU A 265 -22.31 -4.03 -1.84
C LEU A 265 -21.65 -3.68 -0.50
N PRO A 266 -21.66 -2.41 -0.04
CA PRO A 266 -21.03 -1.99 1.22
C PRO A 266 -21.41 -2.86 2.42
N LEU A 267 -22.71 -3.14 2.59
CA LEU A 267 -23.23 -4.02 3.63
C LEU A 267 -22.62 -5.44 3.60
N LEU A 268 -22.44 -6.02 2.41
CA LEU A 268 -21.83 -7.34 2.27
C LEU A 268 -20.33 -7.32 2.57
N ARG A 269 -19.62 -6.22 2.24
CA ARG A 269 -18.23 -6.03 2.65
C ARG A 269 -18.13 -6.01 4.17
N GLU A 270 -18.90 -5.15 4.86
CA GLU A 270 -18.91 -5.09 6.34
C GLU A 270 -19.21 -6.45 7.00
N ILE A 271 -20.18 -7.21 6.47
CA ILE A 271 -20.49 -8.57 6.96
C ILE A 271 -19.27 -9.49 6.81
N VAL A 272 -18.61 -9.49 5.64
CA VAL A 272 -17.40 -10.29 5.39
C VAL A 272 -16.24 -9.88 6.28
N GLU A 273 -16.03 -8.58 6.48
CA GLU A 273 -14.99 -8.05 7.36
C GLU A 273 -15.19 -8.53 8.81
N ILE A 274 -16.42 -8.45 9.34
CA ILE A 274 -16.73 -8.94 10.70
C ILE A 274 -16.60 -10.47 10.80
N LEU A 275 -17.03 -11.23 9.77
CA LEU A 275 -16.90 -12.68 9.75
C LEU A 275 -15.44 -13.15 9.65
N PHE A 276 -14.58 -12.39 8.94
CA PHE A 276 -13.15 -12.67 8.85
C PHE A 276 -12.41 -12.36 10.16
N GLN A 277 -12.72 -11.24 10.82
CA GLN A 277 -12.19 -10.92 12.16
C GLN A 277 -12.57 -11.95 13.23
N ARG A 278 -13.72 -12.61 13.07
CA ARG A 278 -14.18 -13.70 13.95
C ARG A 278 -13.62 -15.08 13.55
N GLU A 279 -12.71 -15.12 12.58
CA GLU A 279 -12.12 -16.34 12.01
C GLU A 279 -13.16 -17.33 11.45
N LEU A 280 -14.38 -16.87 11.14
CA LEU A 280 -15.46 -17.70 10.58
C LEU A 280 -15.31 -17.88 9.06
N VAL A 281 -14.81 -16.85 8.37
CA VAL A 281 -14.30 -16.98 7.00
C VAL A 281 -12.84 -17.45 7.08
N LYS A 282 -12.55 -18.61 6.48
CA LYS A 282 -11.20 -19.20 6.45
C LYS A 282 -10.43 -18.82 5.18
N VAL A 283 -11.12 -18.51 4.09
CA VAL A 283 -10.54 -18.16 2.78
C VAL A 283 -11.21 -16.90 2.24
N LEU A 284 -10.44 -15.83 2.10
CA LEU A 284 -10.91 -14.54 1.57
C LEU A 284 -10.25 -14.23 0.23
N PHE A 285 -11.03 -14.16 -0.86
CA PHE A 285 -10.56 -13.66 -2.14
C PHE A 285 -10.68 -12.14 -2.18
N ALA A 286 -9.57 -11.42 -2.35
CA ALA A 286 -9.52 -9.97 -2.22
C ALA A 286 -8.82 -9.28 -3.40
N THR A 287 -9.29 -8.08 -3.76
CA THR A 287 -8.48 -7.14 -4.56
C THR A 287 -7.53 -6.33 -3.66
N GLU A 288 -6.50 -5.73 -4.27
CA GLU A 288 -5.49 -4.86 -3.64
C GLU A 288 -6.08 -3.85 -2.63
N THR A 289 -7.25 -3.28 -2.93
CA THR A 289 -8.01 -2.36 -2.06
C THR A 289 -8.25 -2.88 -0.63
N PHE A 290 -8.26 -4.19 -0.41
CA PHE A 290 -8.38 -4.78 0.93
C PHE A 290 -7.13 -4.53 1.78
N ALA A 291 -5.93 -4.64 1.19
CA ALA A 291 -4.67 -4.37 1.86
C ALA A 291 -4.49 -2.87 2.18
N MET A 292 -5.28 -2.00 1.54
CA MET A 292 -5.16 -0.55 1.58
C MET A 292 -6.00 0.14 2.67
N GLY A 293 -7.04 -0.51 3.20
CA GLY A 293 -8.04 0.19 4.03
C GLY A 293 -8.51 -0.52 5.30
N VAL A 294 -8.12 -1.77 5.55
CA VAL A 294 -8.68 -2.53 6.68
C VAL A 294 -7.61 -3.28 7.48
N ASN A 295 -7.64 -3.12 8.80
CA ASN A 295 -6.72 -3.80 9.72
C ASN A 295 -7.19 -5.25 10.01
N MET A 296 -7.03 -6.13 9.02
CA MET A 296 -7.33 -7.55 9.16
C MET A 296 -6.13 -8.41 8.74
N PRO A 297 -5.30 -8.85 9.72
CA PRO A 297 -4.26 -9.83 9.46
C PRO A 297 -4.83 -11.24 9.29
N ALA A 298 -4.13 -12.07 8.54
CA ALA A 298 -4.40 -13.49 8.33
C ALA A 298 -3.15 -14.31 8.67
N LYS A 299 -3.28 -15.62 8.90
CA LYS A 299 -2.09 -16.47 9.09
C LYS A 299 -1.26 -16.56 7.81
N THR A 300 -1.95 -16.58 6.65
CA THR A 300 -1.32 -16.71 5.33
C THR A 300 -1.84 -15.67 4.34
N VAL A 301 -0.95 -15.15 3.49
CA VAL A 301 -1.29 -14.41 2.27
C VAL A 301 -0.92 -15.26 1.06
N VAL A 302 -1.75 -15.22 0.02
CA VAL A 302 -1.52 -15.90 -1.27
C VAL A 302 -1.60 -14.86 -2.39
N PHE A 303 -0.60 -14.83 -3.27
CA PHE A 303 -0.65 -14.10 -4.53
C PHE A 303 -1.06 -15.05 -5.66
N SER A 304 -2.20 -14.81 -6.30
CA SER A 304 -2.63 -15.60 -7.47
C SER A 304 -1.91 -15.21 -8.77
N SER A 305 -1.25 -14.06 -8.74
CA SER A 305 -0.48 -13.45 -9.84
C SER A 305 0.57 -12.53 -9.22
N LEU A 306 1.66 -12.29 -9.94
CA LEU A 306 2.61 -11.21 -9.64
C LEU A 306 2.44 -10.02 -10.59
N LYS A 307 1.51 -10.11 -11.55
CA LYS A 307 1.20 -9.06 -12.53
C LYS A 307 -0.18 -8.46 -12.30
N LYS A 308 -0.27 -7.13 -12.41
CA LYS A 308 -1.52 -6.35 -12.44
C LYS A 308 -1.60 -5.54 -13.74
N PHE A 309 -2.81 -5.22 -14.17
CA PHE A 309 -3.04 -4.32 -15.30
C PHE A 309 -2.67 -2.88 -14.90
N SER A 310 -1.94 -2.19 -15.77
CA SER A 310 -1.57 -0.78 -15.62
C SER A 310 -2.19 0.03 -16.75
N GLY A 311 -3.04 1.00 -16.40
CA GLY A 311 -3.73 1.83 -17.40
C GLY A 311 -2.77 2.73 -18.20
N ASN A 312 -1.60 3.04 -17.64
CA ASN A 312 -0.61 3.90 -18.28
C ASN A 312 0.26 3.14 -19.31
N ASP A 313 0.41 1.82 -19.15
CA ASP A 313 1.34 0.99 -19.94
C ASP A 313 0.63 0.15 -21.02
N ASN A 314 -0.69 0.30 -21.19
CA ASN A 314 -1.55 -0.53 -22.05
C ASN A 314 -1.35 -2.05 -21.86
N GLY A 315 -0.93 -2.48 -20.66
CA GLY A 315 -0.39 -3.82 -20.46
C GLY A 315 -0.35 -4.28 -19.01
N ASN A 316 0.21 -5.47 -18.80
CA ASN A 316 0.37 -6.09 -17.49
C ASN A 316 1.81 -5.88 -16.98
N ARG A 317 1.96 -5.09 -15.91
CA ARG A 317 3.24 -4.92 -15.21
C ARG A 317 3.33 -5.80 -13.96
N TYR A 318 4.55 -6.05 -13.47
CA TYR A 318 4.73 -6.65 -12.15
C TYR A 318 4.31 -5.69 -11.03
N LEU A 319 4.04 -6.25 -9.84
CA LEU A 319 3.82 -5.48 -8.63
C LEU A 319 5.07 -4.69 -8.25
N LEU A 320 4.87 -3.46 -7.78
CA LEU A 320 5.92 -2.66 -7.14
C LEU A 320 6.17 -3.21 -5.73
N SER A 321 7.38 -3.01 -5.21
CA SER A 321 7.78 -3.48 -3.87
C SER A 321 6.86 -2.93 -2.77
N SER A 322 6.40 -1.69 -2.90
CA SER A 322 5.39 -1.08 -2.01
C SER A 322 4.05 -1.83 -2.02
N GLU A 323 3.50 -2.13 -3.19
CA GLU A 323 2.25 -2.87 -3.38
C GLU A 323 2.38 -4.29 -2.80
N TYR A 324 3.49 -4.95 -3.10
CA TYR A 324 3.80 -6.30 -2.62
C TYR A 324 3.93 -6.33 -1.09
N ILE A 325 4.73 -5.44 -0.49
CA ILE A 325 4.94 -5.34 0.97
C ILE A 325 3.62 -5.03 1.69
N GLN A 326 2.74 -4.18 1.13
CA GLN A 326 1.44 -3.88 1.74
C GLN A 326 0.51 -5.10 1.77
N MET A 327 0.46 -5.89 0.69
CA MET A 327 -0.33 -7.12 0.60
C MET A 327 0.26 -8.26 1.43
N ALA A 328 1.55 -8.58 1.24
CA ALA A 328 2.28 -9.59 2.01
C ALA A 328 2.28 -9.26 3.51
N GLY A 329 2.31 -7.97 3.85
CA GLY A 329 2.24 -7.45 5.21
C GLY A 329 0.93 -7.74 5.96
N ARG A 330 -0.09 -8.33 5.31
CA ARG A 330 -1.29 -8.88 5.97
C ARG A 330 -1.08 -10.30 6.52
N ALA A 331 0.05 -10.97 6.24
CA ALA A 331 0.37 -12.27 6.81
C ALA A 331 0.97 -12.17 8.24
N GLY A 332 0.59 -13.10 9.11
CA GLY A 332 0.94 -13.17 10.52
C GLY A 332 0.05 -12.29 11.41
N ARG A 333 -0.65 -12.91 12.37
CA ARG A 333 -1.51 -12.25 13.36
C ARG A 333 -0.76 -12.04 14.68
N ARG A 334 -0.60 -10.77 15.09
CA ARG A 334 0.20 -10.40 16.28
C ARG A 334 -0.35 -11.04 17.55
N GLY A 335 0.51 -11.80 18.25
CA GLY A 335 0.15 -12.52 19.48
C GLY A 335 -0.55 -13.87 19.24
N GLN A 336 -0.70 -14.31 17.98
CA GLN A 336 -1.28 -15.62 17.64
C GLN A 336 -0.35 -16.47 16.76
N ASP A 337 0.33 -15.85 15.78
CA ASP A 337 1.24 -16.54 14.86
C ASP A 337 2.70 -16.11 15.11
N THR A 338 3.62 -17.08 15.09
CA THR A 338 5.08 -16.83 15.23
C THR A 338 5.73 -16.34 13.93
N THR A 339 5.24 -16.81 12.78
CA THR A 339 5.66 -16.39 11.44
C THR A 339 4.44 -16.18 10.54
N GLY A 340 4.50 -15.20 9.66
CA GLY A 340 3.50 -14.99 8.61
C GLY A 340 3.94 -15.69 7.32
N SER A 341 3.13 -16.55 6.72
CA SER A 341 3.49 -17.20 5.46
C SER A 341 2.91 -16.48 4.25
N VAL A 342 3.71 -16.30 3.22
CA VAL A 342 3.35 -15.66 1.96
C VAL A 342 3.57 -16.65 0.82
N TYR A 343 2.49 -17.16 0.25
CA TYR A 343 2.53 -18.10 -0.87
C TYR A 343 2.37 -17.33 -2.19
N ILE A 344 3.17 -17.68 -3.19
CA ILE A 344 3.08 -17.15 -4.55
C ILE A 344 2.75 -18.32 -5.48
N MET A 345 1.64 -18.23 -6.19
CA MET A 345 1.22 -19.28 -7.12
C MET A 345 1.97 -19.17 -8.45
N SER A 346 3.01 -19.99 -8.65
CA SER A 346 3.80 -20.08 -9.88
C SER A 346 4.20 -18.71 -10.48
N THR A 347 4.07 -18.44 -11.79
CA THR A 347 3.39 -19.19 -12.88
C THR A 347 4.38 -19.87 -13.83
N PHE A 348 3.94 -20.39 -14.99
CA PHE A 348 4.85 -20.81 -16.08
C PHE A 348 5.86 -19.72 -16.49
N HIS A 349 5.57 -18.45 -16.20
CA HIS A 349 6.47 -17.33 -16.48
C HIS A 349 6.73 -16.52 -15.20
N LEU A 350 7.71 -16.97 -14.42
CA LEU A 350 8.30 -16.19 -13.33
C LEU A 350 9.11 -15.00 -13.89
N PRO A 351 9.15 -13.85 -13.17
CA PRO A 351 10.02 -12.71 -13.49
C PRO A 351 11.51 -13.07 -13.58
N SER A 352 12.34 -12.13 -14.02
CA SER A 352 13.79 -12.20 -13.79
C SER A 352 14.11 -12.25 -12.30
N GLU A 353 15.32 -12.70 -11.96
CA GLU A 353 15.79 -12.74 -10.59
C GLU A 353 15.79 -11.35 -9.95
N GLN A 354 16.28 -10.35 -10.68
CA GLN A 354 16.36 -8.96 -10.22
C GLN A 354 14.97 -8.36 -9.98
N GLU A 355 14.02 -8.53 -10.90
CA GLU A 355 12.63 -8.09 -10.71
C GLU A 355 11.97 -8.78 -9.50
N PHE A 356 12.18 -10.09 -9.33
CA PHE A 356 11.60 -10.83 -8.19
C PHE A 356 12.18 -10.36 -6.86
N LYS A 357 13.51 -10.19 -6.79
CA LYS A 357 14.24 -9.74 -5.61
C LYS A 357 13.84 -8.30 -5.25
N GLU A 358 13.73 -7.40 -6.23
CA GLU A 358 13.27 -6.03 -6.00
C GLU A 358 11.81 -5.99 -5.53
N MET A 359 10.92 -6.78 -6.13
CA MET A 359 9.51 -6.85 -5.69
C MET A 359 9.36 -7.42 -4.26
N THR A 360 10.18 -8.40 -3.87
CA THR A 360 10.03 -9.11 -2.59
C THR A 360 10.81 -8.51 -1.42
N ILE A 361 12.04 -8.06 -1.65
CA ILE A 361 13.00 -7.59 -0.62
C ILE A 361 13.47 -6.14 -0.92
N GLY A 362 13.18 -5.61 -2.11
CA GLY A 362 13.52 -4.24 -2.48
C GLY A 362 12.83 -3.19 -1.59
N ASN A 363 13.34 -1.96 -1.65
CA ASN A 363 12.92 -0.91 -0.75
C ASN A 363 11.50 -0.43 -1.07
N ALA A 364 10.75 -0.02 -0.04
CA ALA A 364 9.53 0.75 -0.26
C ALA A 364 9.85 2.01 -1.09
N MET A 365 8.91 2.48 -1.91
CA MET A 365 9.16 3.66 -2.75
C MET A 365 9.41 4.90 -1.89
N ARG A 366 10.42 5.69 -2.27
CA ARG A 366 10.67 7.02 -1.69
C ARG A 366 9.43 7.89 -1.93
N VAL A 367 9.00 8.65 -0.92
CA VAL A 367 7.92 9.63 -1.07
C VAL A 367 8.41 10.75 -1.98
N THR A 368 7.67 10.99 -3.06
CA THR A 368 7.81 12.16 -3.92
C THR A 368 6.59 13.05 -3.74
N SER A 369 6.75 14.37 -3.92
CA SER A 369 5.60 15.28 -3.91
C SER A 369 4.62 14.90 -5.01
N ARG A 370 3.34 14.97 -4.70
CA ARG A 370 2.22 14.75 -5.64
C ARG A 370 1.42 16.03 -5.85
N PHE A 371 1.82 17.13 -5.21
CA PHE A 371 1.24 18.45 -5.39
C PHE A 371 1.10 18.82 -6.87
N ARG A 372 -0.15 19.10 -7.27
CA ARG A 372 -0.52 19.61 -8.59
C ARG A 372 -1.63 20.63 -8.40
N LEU A 373 -1.55 21.73 -9.14
CA LEU A 373 -2.58 22.77 -9.09
C LEU A 373 -3.86 22.23 -9.73
N THR A 374 -5.00 22.42 -9.05
CA THR A 374 -6.31 22.06 -9.58
C THR A 374 -7.21 23.29 -9.60
N TYR A 375 -8.13 23.37 -10.57
CA TYR A 375 -9.09 24.48 -10.63
C TYR A 375 -9.91 24.61 -9.34
N GLY A 376 -10.30 23.48 -8.73
CA GLY A 376 -11.01 23.47 -7.45
C GLY A 376 -10.20 24.08 -6.30
N MET A 377 -8.90 23.73 -6.20
CA MET A 377 -7.99 24.34 -5.23
C MET A 377 -7.89 25.86 -5.44
N ILE A 378 -7.61 26.30 -6.69
CA ILE A 378 -7.44 27.73 -7.02
C ILE A 378 -8.72 28.50 -6.69
N MET A 379 -9.88 28.01 -7.15
CA MET A 379 -11.17 28.65 -6.90
C MET A 379 -11.50 28.74 -5.41
N ASN A 380 -11.25 27.68 -4.62
CA ASN A 380 -11.49 27.71 -3.17
C ASN A 380 -10.55 28.70 -2.45
N LEU A 381 -9.27 28.75 -2.83
CA LEU A 381 -8.31 29.69 -2.24
C LEU A 381 -8.60 31.15 -2.63
N LEU A 382 -9.08 31.41 -3.84
CA LEU A 382 -9.55 32.74 -4.28
C LEU A 382 -10.91 33.14 -3.70
N SER A 383 -11.74 32.17 -3.33
CA SER A 383 -13.08 32.41 -2.78
C SER A 383 -13.10 32.64 -1.27
N GLY A 384 -11.98 32.42 -0.56
CA GLY A 384 -11.77 32.95 0.78
C GLY A 384 -11.79 34.49 0.75
N ASN A 385 -11.92 35.14 1.92
CA ASN A 385 -12.19 36.58 1.96
C ASN A 385 -11.20 37.42 1.12
N LYS A 386 -11.77 38.35 0.35
CA LYS A 386 -11.15 39.05 -0.79
C LYS A 386 -9.97 39.96 -0.41
N THR A 387 -8.76 39.41 -0.41
CA THR A 387 -7.47 40.15 -0.56
C THR A 387 -6.25 39.22 -0.70
N ASP A 388 -6.40 37.94 -0.33
CA ASP A 388 -5.28 37.13 0.12
C ASP A 388 -4.60 36.28 -0.99
N ASN A 389 -4.14 36.93 -2.08
CA ASN A 389 -3.29 36.28 -3.12
C ASN A 389 -2.08 35.56 -2.51
N GLN A 390 -1.60 36.05 -1.36
CA GLN A 390 -0.54 35.44 -0.57
C GLN A 390 -0.83 33.99 -0.17
N ARG A 391 -2.10 33.56 -0.03
CA ARG A 391 -2.43 32.16 0.33
C ARG A 391 -2.02 31.17 -0.75
N ILE A 392 -2.28 31.48 -2.02
CA ILE A 392 -1.91 30.62 -3.14
C ILE A 392 -0.38 30.55 -3.24
N GLU A 393 0.29 31.70 -3.18
CA GLU A 393 1.76 31.76 -3.15
C GLU A 393 2.34 31.00 -1.95
N ASN A 394 1.73 31.09 -0.76
CA ASN A 394 2.20 30.40 0.44
C ASN A 394 2.04 28.88 0.30
N VAL A 395 0.93 28.39 -0.25
CA VAL A 395 0.76 26.94 -0.49
C VAL A 395 1.73 26.46 -1.57
N MET A 396 1.91 27.21 -2.66
CA MET A 396 2.92 26.93 -3.67
C MET A 396 4.33 26.89 -3.05
N ARG A 397 4.77 27.89 -2.30
CA ARG A 397 6.11 27.93 -1.67
C ARG A 397 6.32 26.90 -0.54
N SER A 398 5.24 26.33 -0.02
CA SER A 398 5.26 25.37 1.11
C SER A 398 5.08 23.92 0.67
N ASN A 399 4.95 23.63 -0.62
CA ASN A 399 4.81 22.25 -1.14
C ASN A 399 6.08 21.41 -0.88
N PHE A 400 5.95 20.07 -0.90
CA PHE A 400 7.07 19.19 -0.59
C PHE A 400 8.18 19.18 -1.66
N SER A 401 7.83 19.37 -2.95
CA SER A 401 8.81 19.53 -4.03
C SER A 401 9.70 20.75 -3.80
N GLU A 402 9.11 21.90 -3.47
CA GLU A 402 9.83 23.15 -3.18
C GLU A 402 10.86 22.97 -2.05
N PHE A 403 10.48 22.24 -1.00
CA PHE A 403 11.36 21.92 0.12
C PHE A 403 12.55 21.06 -0.32
N ILE A 404 12.31 20.01 -1.11
CA ILE A 404 13.37 19.13 -1.63
C ILE A 404 14.31 19.89 -2.56
N GLN A 405 13.76 20.71 -3.47
CA GLN A 405 14.55 21.55 -4.38
C GLN A 405 15.42 22.56 -3.60
N PHE A 406 14.84 23.24 -2.61
CA PHE A 406 15.58 24.19 -1.76
C PHE A 406 16.70 23.52 -0.96
N SER A 407 16.47 22.34 -0.38
CA SER A 407 17.51 21.57 0.32
C SER A 407 18.63 21.13 -0.63
N SER A 408 18.29 20.61 -1.81
CA SER A 408 19.25 20.24 -2.85
C SER A 408 20.07 21.44 -3.35
N PHE A 409 19.43 22.60 -3.51
CA PHE A 409 20.10 23.86 -3.85
C PHE A 409 21.10 24.30 -2.78
N GLN A 410 20.74 24.21 -1.49
CA GLN A 410 21.67 24.52 -0.41
C GLN A 410 22.89 23.58 -0.36
N GLU A 411 22.70 22.28 -0.59
CA GLU A 411 23.82 21.33 -0.69
C GLU A 411 24.70 21.62 -1.90
N THR A 412 24.10 21.90 -3.05
CA THR A 412 24.82 22.22 -4.29
C THR A 412 25.62 23.51 -4.14
N ARG A 413 25.03 24.55 -3.54
CA ARG A 413 25.75 25.81 -3.22
C ARG A 413 26.92 25.58 -2.26
N LYS A 414 26.77 24.72 -1.25
CA LYS A 414 27.89 24.33 -0.36
C LYS A 414 28.99 23.56 -1.10
N LYS A 415 28.65 22.72 -2.09
CA LYS A 415 29.63 22.03 -2.94
C LYS A 415 30.38 23.02 -3.84
N ILE A 416 29.68 23.95 -4.49
CA ILE A 416 30.28 25.02 -5.32
C ILE A 416 31.29 25.82 -4.49
N LEU A 417 30.89 26.34 -3.31
CA LEU A 417 31.78 27.11 -2.44
C LEU A 417 33.04 26.32 -1.99
N ARG A 418 32.93 25.00 -1.80
CA ARG A 418 34.10 24.15 -1.50
C ARG A 418 35.04 24.03 -2.70
N LEU A 419 34.49 23.77 -3.88
CA LEU A 419 35.25 23.65 -5.12
C LEU A 419 35.92 24.98 -5.51
N GLU A 420 35.26 26.12 -5.27
CA GLU A 420 35.85 27.46 -5.43
C GLU A 420 37.04 27.68 -4.48
N VAL A 421 36.94 27.26 -3.21
CA VAL A 421 38.04 27.33 -2.25
C VAL A 421 39.20 26.40 -2.65
N GLU A 422 38.92 25.20 -3.13
CA GLU A 422 39.96 24.28 -3.64
C GLU A 422 40.64 24.84 -4.90
N LEU A 423 39.86 25.32 -5.88
CA LEU A 423 40.36 25.95 -7.10
C LEU A 423 41.23 27.19 -6.80
N ASN A 424 40.86 27.98 -5.79
CA ASN A 424 41.67 29.12 -5.36
C ASN A 424 43.01 28.71 -4.72
N LYS A 425 43.08 27.57 -4.01
CA LYS A 425 44.37 27.02 -3.52
C LYS A 425 45.30 26.62 -4.66
N PHE A 426 44.75 26.02 -5.73
CA PHE A 426 45.53 25.70 -6.92
C PHE A 426 46.00 26.95 -7.68
N LYS A 427 45.16 27.99 -7.76
CA LYS A 427 45.55 29.29 -8.35
C LYS A 427 46.66 30.01 -7.58
N THR A 428 46.70 29.92 -6.25
CA THR A 428 47.76 30.53 -5.43
C THR A 428 49.08 29.76 -5.48
N ASN A 429 49.05 28.46 -5.77
CA ASN A 429 50.24 27.65 -6.05
C ASN A 429 50.67 27.83 -7.51
N SER A 430 51.06 29.05 -7.89
CA SER A 430 51.58 29.34 -9.22
C SER A 430 52.91 28.62 -9.43
N ILE A 431 52.91 27.59 -10.28
CA ILE A 431 54.14 26.92 -10.72
C ILE A 431 54.90 27.87 -11.64
N SER A 432 56.06 28.38 -11.19
CA SER A 432 56.91 29.24 -12.00
C SER A 432 57.67 28.43 -13.06
N CYS A 433 56.99 28.03 -14.12
CA CYS A 433 57.57 27.37 -15.28
C CYS A 433 57.83 28.37 -16.42
N ALA A 434 59.08 28.48 -16.87
CA ALA A 434 59.49 29.43 -17.92
C ALA A 434 58.98 29.09 -19.34
N VAL A 435 58.40 27.91 -19.55
CA VAL A 435 57.94 27.40 -20.86
C VAL A 435 56.42 27.18 -20.89
N CYS A 436 55.78 27.07 -19.73
CA CYS A 436 54.40 26.58 -19.59
C CYS A 436 53.36 27.73 -19.63
N CYS A 437 53.52 28.69 -20.55
CA CYS A 437 52.79 29.95 -20.56
C CYS A 437 51.27 29.81 -20.83
N ASP A 438 50.87 28.75 -21.51
CA ASP A 438 49.56 28.55 -22.14
C ASP A 438 48.87 27.24 -21.69
N LEU A 439 49.25 26.71 -20.52
CA LEU A 439 48.75 25.44 -19.94
C LEU A 439 47.23 25.23 -20.05
N GLN A 440 46.43 26.28 -19.89
CA GLN A 440 44.97 26.24 -20.04
C GLN A 440 44.54 25.86 -21.46
N ALA A 441 45.13 26.49 -22.48
CA ALA A 441 44.82 26.21 -23.89
C ALA A 441 45.34 24.84 -24.33
N TYR A 442 46.53 24.45 -23.85
CA TYR A 442 47.06 23.10 -24.05
C TYR A 442 46.14 22.03 -23.45
N PHE A 443 45.68 22.22 -22.20
CA PHE A 443 44.75 21.30 -21.54
C PHE A 443 43.42 21.20 -22.30
N GLU A 444 42.82 22.31 -22.71
CA GLU A 444 41.59 22.33 -23.51
C GLU A 444 41.74 21.64 -24.87
N MET A 445 42.91 21.75 -25.50
CA MET A 445 43.22 21.02 -26.74
C MET A 445 43.35 19.51 -26.49
N CYS A 446 44.09 19.09 -25.46
CA CYS A 446 44.21 17.69 -25.07
C CYS A 446 42.85 17.08 -24.69
N GLN A 447 41.99 17.82 -23.99
CA GLN A 447 40.65 17.36 -23.63
C GLN A 447 39.82 17.06 -24.88
N LYS A 448 39.81 17.97 -25.86
CA LYS A 448 39.11 17.78 -27.15
C LYS A 448 39.61 16.54 -27.90
N TYR A 449 40.93 16.30 -27.90
CA TYR A 449 41.52 15.10 -28.51
C TYR A 449 41.22 13.79 -27.73
N SER A 450 41.00 13.86 -26.42
CA SER A 450 40.66 12.67 -25.59
C SER A 450 39.20 12.22 -25.70
N THR A 451 38.34 13.06 -26.27
CA THR A 451 36.90 12.78 -26.52
C THR A 451 36.60 12.31 -27.94
N ILE A 452 37.65 12.07 -28.74
CA ILE A 452 37.62 11.46 -30.07
C ILE A 452 38.16 10.03 -29.95
#